data_AF-A0A975N7I9-F1
#
_entry.id   AF-A0A975N7I9-F1
#
_cell.length_a   1.000
_cell.length_b   1.000
_cell.length_c   1.000
_cell.angle_alpha   90.00
_cell.angle_beta   90.00
_cell.angle_gamma   90.00
#
_symmetry.space_group_name_H-M   'P 1'
#
loop_
_entity.id
_entity.type
_entity.pdbx_description
1 polymer ?
#
loop_
_entity_poly.entity_id
_entity_poly.type
_entity_poly.pdbx_seq_one_letter_code
_entity_poly.pdbx_strand_id
1 'polypeptide(L)'
;MTAAEGVADRLNWLFEVVAAPVETGDAATDREAEEVDGPQWRPYTNAEVGDALAAALGRDHPAAGRAAVERLRAGGAATDEQLAAVAEFFGIEPEFFGDDQSRVDAVRDQVLELAFRDSGVSGYLICRGRRPSAAHRRIQLWKALHTVRPTALPSVNVSPSHSRRSPADRRDDRPLPDGASQDSGSSMTAPMSEAQLRTLCRDLVHDLGLGTPFDAHELCRRLADRRGRPIKVRAIDLGATTGVGHLVPKRRADHILVEHTAPASQQALVIYHEVIHLVRDHLEVGDTLTCGLAVDPDDEQGAYTDWREREAEIGARTLSAMSRERPRPNRLPVAAGPADQSIAAAFGFVGRPRPT
;
A
#
# COMPACT_ATOMS: atom_id res chain seq x y z
N MET A 1 18.85 -24.00 -10.48
CA MET A 1 17.95 -24.31 -11.60
C MET A 1 16.60 -24.66 -11.00
N THR A 2 15.71 -23.67 -10.89
CA THR A 2 14.30 -23.92 -10.53
C THR A 2 13.68 -24.75 -11.65
N ALA A 3 12.89 -25.77 -11.33
CA ALA A 3 12.17 -26.55 -12.33
C ALA A 3 11.38 -25.60 -13.25
N ALA A 4 11.32 -25.89 -14.56
CA ALA A 4 10.48 -25.13 -15.46
C ALA A 4 9.03 -25.24 -14.99
N GLU A 5 8.41 -24.12 -14.66
CA GLU A 5 7.01 -24.07 -14.24
C GLU A 5 6.12 -24.63 -15.35
N GLY A 6 5.33 -25.64 -15.01
CA GLY A 6 4.45 -26.31 -15.94
C GLY A 6 3.14 -25.56 -16.17
N VAL A 7 2.32 -26.07 -17.09
CA VAL A 7 0.97 -25.56 -17.38
C VAL A 7 0.12 -25.42 -16.11
N ALA A 8 0.20 -26.41 -15.21
CA ALA A 8 -0.56 -26.39 -13.95
C ALA A 8 -0.16 -25.23 -13.04
N ASP A 9 1.14 -24.94 -12.90
CA ASP A 9 1.64 -23.84 -12.07
C ASP A 9 1.14 -22.50 -12.60
N ARG A 10 1.18 -22.33 -13.93
CA ARG A 10 0.72 -21.12 -14.61
C ARG A 10 -0.79 -20.94 -14.53
N LEU A 11 -1.56 -22.02 -14.65
CA LEU A 11 -3.00 -21.99 -14.49
C LEU A 11 -3.38 -21.66 -13.05
N ASN A 12 -2.75 -22.29 -12.05
CA ASN A 12 -3.00 -21.97 -10.64
C ASN A 12 -2.66 -20.50 -10.34
N TRP A 13 -1.59 -19.97 -10.91
CA TRP A 13 -1.25 -18.55 -10.81
C TRP A 13 -2.35 -17.62 -11.37
N LEU A 14 -3.00 -17.97 -12.49
CA LEU A 14 -4.12 -17.18 -13.03
C LEU A 14 -5.33 -17.18 -12.08
N PHE A 15 -5.64 -18.30 -11.45
CA PHE A 15 -6.71 -18.40 -10.45
C PHE A 15 -6.45 -17.55 -9.20
N GLU A 16 -5.17 -17.28 -8.89
CA GLU A 16 -4.78 -16.43 -7.76
C GLU A 16 -4.82 -14.94 -8.09
N VAL A 17 -4.48 -14.56 -9.33
CA VAL A 17 -4.29 -13.15 -9.73
C VAL A 17 -5.55 -12.56 -10.35
N VAL A 18 -6.21 -13.33 -11.23
CA VAL A 18 -7.41 -12.88 -11.92
C VAL A 18 -8.61 -13.21 -11.04
N ALA A 19 -9.39 -12.18 -10.71
CA ALA A 19 -10.52 -12.28 -9.83
C ALA A 19 -11.76 -11.70 -10.51
N ALA A 20 -12.93 -12.23 -10.19
CA ALA A 20 -14.20 -11.66 -10.57
C ALA A 20 -14.63 -10.61 -9.52
N PRO A 21 -15.26 -9.51 -9.94
CA PRO A 21 -15.94 -8.65 -8.98
C PRO A 21 -17.07 -9.45 -8.30
N VAL A 22 -17.20 -9.30 -6.99
CA VAL A 22 -18.35 -9.82 -6.24
C VAL A 22 -19.53 -8.92 -6.62
N GLU A 23 -20.49 -9.48 -7.35
CA GLU A 23 -21.77 -8.80 -7.59
C GLU A 23 -22.45 -8.60 -6.23
N THR A 24 -22.50 -7.35 -5.75
CA THR A 24 -23.36 -6.99 -4.65
C THR A 24 -24.79 -7.14 -5.12
N GLY A 25 -25.37 -8.32 -4.94
CA GLY A 25 -26.80 -8.54 -5.12
C GLY A 25 -27.59 -7.57 -4.23
N ASP A 26 -28.85 -7.28 -4.59
CA ASP A 26 -29.79 -6.31 -3.99
C ASP A 26 -30.12 -6.52 -2.48
N ALA A 27 -29.28 -7.20 -1.71
CA ALA A 27 -29.45 -7.53 -0.31
C ALA A 27 -28.43 -6.82 0.60
N ALA A 28 -28.25 -5.50 0.43
CA ALA A 28 -27.63 -4.66 1.45
C ALA A 28 -28.70 -4.05 2.35
N THR A 29 -29.37 -4.88 3.16
CA THR A 29 -30.03 -4.39 4.37
C THR A 29 -29.01 -4.35 5.50
N ASP A 30 -28.80 -3.13 5.99
CA ASP A 30 -28.34 -2.76 7.33
C ASP A 30 -26.85 -2.87 7.71
N ARG A 31 -26.24 -1.68 7.76
CA ARG A 31 -25.33 -1.12 8.80
C ARG A 31 -23.95 -1.70 9.06
N GLU A 32 -23.50 -2.80 8.44
CA GLU A 32 -22.10 -3.27 8.61
C GLU A 32 -21.23 -3.17 7.34
N ALA A 33 -21.77 -2.66 6.23
CA ALA A 33 -21.04 -2.47 4.97
C ALA A 33 -20.11 -1.24 4.93
N GLU A 34 -19.85 -0.58 6.06
CA GLU A 34 -19.20 0.75 6.09
C GLU A 34 -17.67 0.74 6.03
N GLU A 35 -16.98 -0.42 5.98
CA GLU A 35 -15.52 -0.42 6.14
C GLU A 35 -14.66 -1.03 5.01
N VAL A 36 -15.26 -1.62 3.96
CA VAL A 36 -14.49 -2.13 2.80
C VAL A 36 -14.73 -1.24 1.60
N ASP A 37 -13.90 -0.20 1.48
CA ASP A 37 -13.93 0.77 0.39
C ASP A 37 -13.40 0.15 -0.91
N GLY A 38 -14.31 -0.16 -1.85
CA GLY A 38 -14.01 -0.63 -3.21
C GLY A 38 -14.78 -1.89 -3.63
N PRO A 39 -14.75 -2.25 -4.94
CA PRO A 39 -15.29 -3.52 -5.41
C PRO A 39 -14.62 -4.68 -4.67
N GLN A 40 -15.43 -5.58 -4.11
CA GLN A 40 -14.93 -6.83 -3.55
C GLN A 40 -14.56 -7.77 -4.70
N TRP A 41 -13.51 -8.56 -4.51
CA TRP A 41 -13.00 -9.48 -5.51
C TRP A 41 -13.04 -10.90 -4.96
N ARG A 42 -13.42 -11.87 -5.81
CA ARG A 42 -13.35 -13.31 -5.51
C ARG A 42 -12.57 -14.06 -6.58
N PRO A 43 -11.87 -15.14 -6.24
CA PRO A 43 -11.26 -16.01 -7.23
C PRO A 43 -12.33 -16.62 -8.14
N TYR A 44 -11.94 -16.94 -9.37
CA TYR A 44 -12.75 -17.78 -10.23
C TYR A 44 -12.82 -19.21 -9.68
N THR A 45 -13.96 -19.86 -9.88
CA THR A 45 -14.16 -21.26 -9.53
C THR A 45 -13.82 -22.19 -10.70
N ASN A 46 -13.49 -23.45 -10.42
CA ASN A 46 -13.30 -24.45 -11.48
C ASN A 46 -14.57 -24.66 -12.32
N ALA A 47 -15.75 -24.38 -11.75
CA ALA A 47 -17.02 -24.45 -12.47
C ALA A 47 -17.10 -23.35 -13.54
N GLU A 48 -16.81 -22.09 -13.19
CA GLU A 48 -16.87 -20.98 -14.14
C GLU A 48 -15.90 -21.15 -15.32
N VAL A 49 -14.64 -21.50 -15.04
CA VAL A 49 -13.66 -21.78 -16.09
C VAL A 49 -14.05 -23.05 -16.87
N GLY A 50 -14.61 -24.04 -16.18
CA GLY A 50 -15.08 -25.29 -16.78
C GLY A 50 -16.24 -25.10 -17.74
N ASP A 51 -17.18 -24.22 -17.42
CA ASP A 51 -18.34 -23.90 -18.25
C ASP A 51 -17.89 -23.19 -19.54
N ALA A 52 -16.96 -22.23 -19.42
CA ALA A 52 -16.35 -21.58 -20.57
C ALA A 52 -15.56 -22.56 -21.45
N LEU A 53 -14.79 -23.46 -20.84
CA LEU A 53 -14.06 -24.51 -21.55
C LEU A 53 -15.00 -25.48 -22.27
N ALA A 54 -16.09 -25.89 -21.63
CA ALA A 54 -17.09 -26.78 -22.25
C ALA A 54 -17.77 -26.10 -23.46
N ALA A 55 -18.13 -24.82 -23.32
CA ALA A 55 -18.73 -24.03 -24.39
C ALA A 55 -17.77 -23.87 -25.59
N ALA A 56 -16.51 -23.50 -25.34
CA ALA A 56 -15.52 -23.32 -26.40
C ALA A 56 -15.21 -24.60 -27.18
N LEU A 57 -15.28 -25.77 -26.51
CA LEU A 57 -15.03 -27.08 -27.13
C LEU A 57 -16.30 -27.75 -27.68
N GLY A 58 -17.45 -27.07 -27.68
CA GLY A 58 -18.72 -27.63 -28.16
C GLY A 58 -19.18 -28.87 -27.38
N ARG A 59 -18.88 -28.93 -26.07
CA ARG A 59 -19.25 -30.06 -25.21
C ARG A 59 -20.51 -29.73 -24.42
N ASP A 60 -21.52 -30.59 -24.53
CA ASP A 60 -22.84 -30.38 -23.91
C ASP A 60 -22.88 -30.57 -22.38
N HIS A 61 -21.76 -30.92 -21.73
CA HIS A 61 -21.76 -31.33 -20.32
C HIS A 61 -20.85 -30.45 -19.44
N PRO A 62 -21.42 -29.49 -18.68
CA PRO A 62 -20.70 -28.61 -17.74
C PRO A 62 -19.78 -29.35 -16.75
N ALA A 63 -20.26 -30.50 -16.23
CA ALA A 63 -19.50 -31.35 -15.33
C ALA A 63 -18.18 -31.87 -15.94
N ALA A 64 -18.16 -32.13 -17.26
CA ALA A 64 -16.96 -32.55 -17.97
C ALA A 64 -15.95 -31.40 -18.11
N GLY A 65 -16.44 -30.17 -18.29
CA GLY A 65 -15.60 -28.96 -18.32
C GLY A 65 -14.90 -28.71 -16.98
N ARG A 66 -15.67 -28.72 -15.88
CA ARG A 66 -15.11 -28.60 -14.52
C ARG A 66 -14.05 -29.66 -14.22
N ALA A 67 -14.35 -30.93 -14.51
CA ALA A 67 -13.40 -32.02 -14.30
C ALA A 67 -12.13 -31.87 -15.16
N ALA A 68 -12.27 -31.32 -16.37
CA ALA A 68 -11.12 -31.02 -17.22
C ALA A 68 -10.23 -29.93 -16.59
N VAL A 69 -10.80 -28.85 -16.05
CA VAL A 69 -10.04 -27.79 -15.36
C VAL A 69 -9.35 -28.35 -14.10
N GLU A 70 -10.05 -29.13 -13.28
CA GLU A 70 -9.47 -29.77 -12.08
C GLU A 70 -8.26 -30.65 -12.45
N ARG A 71 -8.38 -31.45 -13.52
CA ARG A 71 -7.28 -32.28 -14.05
C ARG A 71 -6.11 -31.43 -14.55
N LEU A 72 -6.36 -30.35 -15.28
CA LEU A 72 -5.30 -29.45 -15.78
C LEU A 72 -4.54 -28.79 -14.62
N ARG A 73 -5.27 -28.29 -13.61
CA ARG A 73 -4.69 -27.69 -12.40
C ARG A 73 -3.87 -28.69 -11.56
N ALA A 74 -4.15 -29.98 -11.69
CA ALA A 74 -3.42 -31.07 -11.04
C ALA A 74 -2.22 -31.58 -11.86
N GLY A 75 -1.87 -30.96 -12.99
CA GLY A 75 -0.74 -31.38 -13.84
C GLY A 75 -1.09 -32.39 -14.92
N GLY A 76 -2.37 -32.62 -15.19
CA GLY A 76 -2.80 -33.47 -16.31
C GLY A 76 -2.49 -32.85 -17.67
N ALA A 77 -2.32 -33.70 -18.68
CA ALA A 77 -2.02 -33.26 -20.05
C ALA A 77 -3.12 -32.35 -20.62
N ALA A 78 -2.72 -31.28 -21.30
CA ALA A 78 -3.60 -30.35 -21.97
C ALA A 78 -3.52 -30.53 -23.49
N THR A 79 -4.63 -30.32 -24.20
CA THR A 79 -4.59 -30.09 -25.65
C THR A 79 -4.47 -28.60 -25.94
N ASP A 80 -3.97 -28.24 -27.12
CA ASP A 80 -3.83 -26.83 -27.53
C ASP A 80 -5.17 -26.11 -27.52
N GLU A 81 -6.25 -26.78 -27.94
CA GLU A 81 -7.63 -26.26 -27.88
C GLU A 81 -8.07 -25.98 -26.44
N GLN A 82 -7.70 -26.83 -25.47
CA GLN A 82 -8.00 -26.60 -24.06
C GLN A 82 -7.25 -25.39 -23.51
N LEU A 83 -5.98 -25.24 -23.87
CA LEU A 83 -5.16 -24.10 -23.45
C LEU A 83 -5.65 -22.79 -24.07
N ALA A 84 -6.03 -22.80 -25.34
CA ALA A 84 -6.59 -21.65 -26.03
C ALA A 84 -7.90 -21.18 -25.40
N ALA A 85 -8.83 -22.09 -25.11
CA ALA A 85 -10.10 -21.75 -24.45
C ALA A 85 -9.90 -21.20 -23.03
N VAL A 86 -8.95 -21.75 -22.27
CA VAL A 86 -8.60 -21.23 -20.94
C VAL A 86 -7.95 -19.86 -21.05
N ALA A 87 -7.06 -19.65 -22.01
CA ALA A 87 -6.42 -18.37 -22.26
C ALA A 87 -7.45 -17.29 -22.61
N GLU A 88 -8.39 -17.61 -23.50
CA GLU A 88 -9.50 -16.73 -23.88
C GLU A 88 -10.36 -16.34 -22.66
N PHE A 89 -10.70 -17.30 -21.80
CA PHE A 89 -11.46 -17.02 -20.57
C PHE A 89 -10.77 -15.99 -19.66
N PHE A 90 -9.44 -16.09 -19.50
CA PHE A 90 -8.66 -15.15 -18.70
C PHE A 90 -8.27 -13.88 -19.47
N GLY A 91 -8.66 -13.74 -20.74
CA GLY A 91 -8.30 -12.59 -21.58
C GLY A 91 -6.81 -12.49 -21.88
N ILE A 92 -6.12 -13.62 -22.01
CA ILE A 92 -4.68 -13.70 -22.29
C ILE A 92 -4.39 -14.47 -23.57
N GLU A 93 -3.17 -14.33 -24.09
CA GLU A 93 -2.70 -15.06 -25.25
C GLU A 93 -2.32 -16.53 -24.90
N PRO A 94 -2.64 -17.54 -25.73
CA PRO A 94 -2.36 -18.95 -25.45
C PRO A 94 -0.88 -19.29 -25.24
N GLU A 95 0.03 -18.50 -25.81
CA GLU A 95 1.48 -18.62 -25.66
C GLU A 95 1.94 -18.54 -24.20
N PHE A 96 1.11 -18.01 -23.30
CA PHE A 96 1.33 -18.07 -21.85
C PHE A 96 1.54 -19.50 -21.33
N PHE A 97 0.99 -20.50 -21.99
CA PHE A 97 1.16 -21.91 -21.62
C PHE A 97 2.31 -22.61 -22.37
N GLY A 98 3.03 -21.92 -23.26
CA GLY A 98 4.11 -22.46 -24.07
C GLY A 98 5.50 -22.41 -23.43
N ASP A 99 6.55 -22.80 -24.17
CA ASP A 99 7.92 -22.91 -23.61
C ASP A 99 8.73 -21.60 -23.66
N ASP A 100 8.25 -20.57 -24.37
CA ASP A 100 8.94 -19.28 -24.45
C ASP A 100 8.73 -18.46 -23.16
N GLN A 101 9.68 -18.59 -22.24
CA GLN A 101 9.65 -17.89 -20.96
C GLN A 101 9.53 -16.36 -21.10
N SER A 102 10.02 -15.77 -22.19
CA SER A 102 9.91 -14.32 -22.41
C SER A 102 8.47 -13.90 -22.68
N ARG A 103 7.72 -14.74 -23.40
CA ARG A 103 6.28 -14.53 -23.66
C ARG A 103 5.46 -14.77 -22.41
N VAL A 104 5.76 -15.84 -21.67
CA VAL A 104 5.12 -16.12 -20.37
C VAL A 104 5.30 -14.93 -19.44
N ASP A 105 6.52 -14.42 -19.32
CA ASP A 105 6.84 -13.30 -18.44
C ASP A 105 6.12 -12.01 -18.88
N ALA A 106 6.05 -11.72 -20.18
CA ALA A 106 5.34 -10.55 -20.69
C ALA A 106 3.82 -10.60 -20.39
N VAL A 107 3.18 -11.77 -20.55
CA VAL A 107 1.76 -11.95 -20.20
C VAL A 107 1.55 -11.80 -18.69
N ARG A 108 2.45 -12.32 -17.84
CA ARG A 108 2.34 -12.13 -16.38
C ARG A 108 2.36 -10.66 -15.99
N ASP A 109 3.26 -9.88 -16.59
CA ASP A 109 3.36 -8.46 -16.33
C ASP A 109 2.06 -7.74 -16.74
N GLN A 110 1.51 -8.06 -17.92
CA GLN A 110 0.23 -7.49 -18.39
C GLN A 110 -0.95 -7.85 -17.47
N VAL A 111 -1.06 -9.12 -17.06
CA VAL A 111 -2.12 -9.59 -16.17
C VAL A 111 -2.05 -8.92 -14.80
N LEU A 112 -0.84 -8.76 -14.24
CA LEU A 112 -0.66 -8.03 -12.98
C LEU A 112 -1.06 -6.56 -13.14
N GLU A 113 -0.63 -5.89 -14.20
CA GLU A 113 -0.99 -4.49 -14.48
C GLU A 113 -2.50 -4.29 -14.62
N LEU A 114 -3.19 -5.20 -15.31
CA LEU A 114 -4.66 -5.20 -15.41
C LEU A 114 -5.31 -5.41 -14.04
N ALA A 115 -4.84 -6.40 -13.27
CA ALA A 115 -5.37 -6.66 -11.94
C ALA A 115 -5.17 -5.47 -10.97
N PHE A 116 -4.07 -4.73 -11.09
CA PHE A 116 -3.87 -3.48 -10.37
C PHE A 116 -4.83 -2.39 -10.83
N ARG A 117 -4.98 -2.19 -12.14
CA ARG A 117 -5.91 -1.20 -12.71
C ARG A 117 -7.34 -1.42 -12.24
N ASP A 118 -7.80 -2.66 -12.31
CA ASP A 118 -9.11 -3.08 -11.83
C ASP A 118 -9.28 -2.83 -10.32
N SER A 119 -8.19 -2.91 -9.55
CA SER A 119 -8.16 -2.56 -8.13
C SER A 119 -8.09 -1.05 -7.86
N GLY A 120 -8.17 -0.22 -8.91
CA GLY A 120 -8.07 1.23 -8.82
C GLY A 120 -6.64 1.77 -8.66
N VAL A 121 -5.62 0.96 -8.98
CA VAL A 121 -4.20 1.36 -8.98
C VAL A 121 -3.78 1.68 -10.41
N SER A 122 -3.44 2.93 -10.71
CA SER A 122 -3.09 3.40 -12.06
C SER A 122 -1.59 3.37 -12.36
N GLY A 123 -0.73 3.24 -11.35
CA GLY A 123 0.72 3.10 -11.52
C GLY A 123 1.33 2.26 -10.39
N TYR A 124 2.46 1.59 -10.65
CA TYR A 124 3.23 0.90 -9.62
C TYR A 124 4.72 1.17 -9.80
N LEU A 125 5.34 1.75 -8.77
CA LEU A 125 6.73 2.18 -8.74
C LEU A 125 7.50 1.34 -7.70
N ILE A 126 8.61 0.70 -8.12
CA ILE A 126 9.56 0.06 -7.20
C ILE A 126 10.76 0.98 -7.05
N CYS A 127 11.11 1.30 -5.81
CA CYS A 127 11.88 2.50 -5.56
C CYS A 127 13.38 2.34 -5.21
N ARG A 128 14.00 1.15 -5.19
CA ARG A 128 15.46 1.05 -4.95
C ARG A 128 16.22 -0.05 -5.70
N GLY A 129 17.50 0.24 -5.96
CA GLY A 129 18.56 -0.69 -6.34
C GLY A 129 18.62 -1.03 -7.83
N ARG A 130 19.62 -1.84 -8.24
CA ARG A 130 19.60 -2.52 -9.55
C ARG A 130 18.18 -3.01 -9.80
N ARG A 131 17.60 -2.67 -10.96
CA ARG A 131 16.25 -3.13 -11.35
C ARG A 131 16.09 -4.57 -10.88
N PRO A 132 15.14 -4.87 -9.97
CA PRO A 132 14.93 -6.25 -9.54
C PRO A 132 14.74 -7.09 -10.80
N SER A 133 15.25 -8.32 -10.78
CA SER A 133 14.96 -9.23 -11.88
C SER A 133 13.45 -9.27 -12.11
N ALA A 134 13.01 -9.42 -13.36
CA ALA A 134 11.58 -9.43 -13.68
C ALA A 134 10.80 -10.40 -12.77
N ALA A 135 11.41 -11.53 -12.38
CA ALA A 135 10.85 -12.48 -11.43
C ALA A 135 10.63 -11.88 -10.03
N HIS A 136 11.62 -11.18 -9.46
CA HIS A 136 11.46 -10.52 -8.17
C HIS A 136 10.43 -9.39 -8.23
N ARG A 137 10.41 -8.59 -9.31
CA ARG A 137 9.37 -7.56 -9.53
C ARG A 137 7.97 -8.17 -9.50
N ARG A 138 7.77 -9.29 -10.20
CA ARG A 138 6.48 -10.00 -10.25
C ARG A 138 6.04 -10.54 -8.90
N ILE A 139 6.95 -11.09 -8.10
CA ILE A 139 6.63 -11.54 -6.73
C ILE A 139 6.15 -10.37 -5.87
N GLN A 140 6.82 -9.21 -5.96
CA GLN A 140 6.42 -8.01 -5.20
C GLN A 140 5.05 -7.48 -5.66
N LEU A 141 4.83 -7.39 -6.98
CA LEU A 141 3.54 -7.04 -7.56
C LEU A 141 2.42 -7.99 -7.12
N TRP A 142 2.64 -9.29 -7.18
CA TRP A 142 1.66 -10.29 -6.75
C TRP A 142 1.28 -10.12 -5.27
N LYS A 143 2.25 -9.86 -4.39
CA LYS A 143 1.99 -9.60 -2.95
C LYS A 143 1.23 -8.29 -2.72
N ALA A 144 1.61 -7.24 -3.42
CA ALA A 144 0.92 -5.95 -3.34
C ALA A 144 -0.54 -6.09 -3.82
N LEU A 145 -0.80 -6.89 -4.86
CA LEU A 145 -2.14 -7.17 -5.36
C LEU A 145 -3.03 -7.81 -4.27
N HIS A 146 -2.54 -8.84 -3.58
CA HIS A 146 -3.27 -9.48 -2.46
C HIS A 146 -3.58 -8.52 -1.31
N THR A 147 -2.79 -7.45 -1.16
CA THR A 147 -3.08 -6.43 -0.15
C THR A 147 -4.17 -5.47 -0.58
N VAL A 148 -4.17 -5.07 -1.86
CA VAL A 148 -5.19 -4.13 -2.37
C VAL A 148 -6.52 -4.80 -2.66
N ARG A 149 -6.52 -6.12 -2.93
CA ARG A 149 -7.69 -7.00 -3.07
C ARG A 149 -7.80 -7.98 -1.89
N PRO A 150 -8.23 -7.55 -0.70
CA PRO A 150 -8.56 -8.51 0.35
C PRO A 150 -9.70 -9.41 -0.16
N THR A 151 -9.41 -10.70 -0.34
CA THR A 151 -10.39 -11.69 -0.76
C THR A 151 -11.50 -11.76 0.28
N ALA A 152 -12.76 -11.70 -0.15
CA ALA A 152 -13.89 -11.90 0.75
C ALA A 152 -13.88 -13.36 1.24
N LEU A 153 -13.32 -13.60 2.43
CA LEU A 153 -13.49 -14.87 3.11
C LEU A 153 -14.93 -14.96 3.65
N PRO A 154 -15.59 -16.13 3.57
CA PRO A 154 -16.92 -16.31 4.13
C PRO A 154 -16.88 -16.10 5.65
N SER A 155 -17.63 -15.13 6.15
CA SER A 155 -17.71 -14.76 7.56
C SER A 155 -18.41 -15.85 8.38
N VAL A 156 -17.74 -16.32 9.44
CA VAL A 156 -18.35 -17.16 10.48
C VAL A 156 -18.85 -16.24 11.59
N ASN A 157 -20.18 -16.14 11.73
CA ASN A 157 -20.86 -15.29 12.69
C ASN A 157 -20.54 -15.66 14.15
N VAL A 158 -20.04 -14.71 14.93
CA VAL A 158 -20.12 -14.71 16.40
C VAL A 158 -20.58 -13.33 16.85
N SER A 159 -21.88 -13.21 17.16
CA SER A 159 -22.45 -12.01 17.80
C SER A 159 -22.09 -11.95 19.28
N PRO A 160 -21.95 -10.73 19.83
CA PRO A 160 -22.67 -10.46 21.07
C PRO A 160 -23.42 -9.12 21.03
N SER A 161 -24.65 -9.20 21.52
CA SER A 161 -25.60 -8.11 21.72
C SER A 161 -25.10 -7.05 22.70
N HIS A 162 -25.23 -5.76 22.39
CA HIS A 162 -25.59 -4.75 23.39
C HIS A 162 -26.40 -3.59 22.79
N SER A 163 -27.56 -3.38 23.40
CA SER A 163 -28.53 -2.31 23.15
C SER A 163 -27.99 -0.94 23.59
N ARG A 164 -28.16 0.09 22.76
CA ARG A 164 -28.23 1.50 23.21
C ARG A 164 -29.24 2.33 22.42
N ARG A 165 -29.92 3.19 23.16
CA ARG A 165 -30.95 4.17 22.77
C ARG A 165 -30.35 5.38 22.05
N SER A 166 -31.12 5.95 21.11
CA SER A 166 -30.94 7.29 20.50
C SER A 166 -31.28 8.44 21.46
N PRO A 167 -30.80 9.67 21.17
CA PRO A 167 -31.65 10.70 20.54
C PRO A 167 -30.94 11.54 19.44
N ALA A 168 -31.59 11.76 18.29
CA ALA A 168 -32.23 13.02 17.84
C ALA A 168 -31.26 14.22 17.71
N ASP A 169 -30.81 14.55 16.50
CA ASP A 169 -31.44 15.45 15.51
C ASP A 169 -31.17 16.94 15.82
N ARG A 170 -30.33 17.57 14.99
CA ARG A 170 -30.31 19.02 14.73
C ARG A 170 -29.55 19.31 13.44
N ARG A 171 -30.33 19.69 12.43
CA ARG A 171 -29.93 20.35 11.20
C ARG A 171 -29.34 21.73 11.51
N ASP A 172 -28.33 22.16 10.75
CA ASP A 172 -28.10 23.58 10.54
C ASP A 172 -27.62 23.81 9.09
N ASP A 173 -28.41 24.61 8.39
CA ASP A 173 -28.29 25.04 7.01
C ASP A 173 -27.28 26.19 6.89
N ARG A 174 -26.20 26.06 6.09
CA ARG A 174 -25.49 27.24 5.55
C ARG A 174 -24.92 27.04 4.14
N PRO A 175 -24.82 28.13 3.36
CA PRO A 175 -24.78 28.11 1.90
C PRO A 175 -23.36 28.08 1.33
N LEU A 176 -23.26 27.47 0.14
CA LEU A 176 -22.09 27.44 -0.74
C LEU A 176 -21.72 28.83 -1.27
N PRO A 177 -20.43 29.11 -1.51
CA PRO A 177 -20.01 30.10 -2.49
C PRO A 177 -19.48 29.44 -3.77
N ASP A 178 -19.85 30.08 -4.88
CA ASP A 178 -19.44 29.82 -6.25
C ASP A 178 -17.94 30.02 -6.50
N GLY A 179 -17.43 29.25 -7.46
CA GLY A 179 -16.47 29.74 -8.46
C GLY A 179 -14.99 29.58 -8.15
N ALA A 180 -14.35 28.60 -8.80
CA ALA A 180 -13.25 28.85 -9.74
C ALA A 180 -12.68 27.51 -10.21
N SER A 181 -13.00 27.16 -11.45
CA SER A 181 -12.20 26.23 -12.25
C SER A 181 -10.79 26.81 -12.39
N GLN A 182 -9.81 26.16 -11.77
CA GLN A 182 -8.41 26.32 -12.15
C GLN A 182 -7.85 24.97 -12.59
N ASP A 183 -7.39 25.02 -13.83
CA ASP A 183 -6.65 24.02 -14.59
C ASP A 183 -5.38 23.66 -13.82
N SER A 184 -5.37 22.50 -13.17
CA SER A 184 -4.21 21.99 -12.42
C SER A 184 -3.27 21.25 -13.37
N GLY A 185 -2.36 22.01 -13.98
CA GLY A 185 -1.13 21.45 -14.54
C GLY A 185 -0.26 20.85 -13.43
N SER A 186 0.17 19.60 -13.63
CA SER A 186 0.99 18.80 -12.71
C SER A 186 2.16 19.59 -12.10
N SER A 187 2.12 19.77 -10.78
CA SER A 187 3.17 20.42 -10.00
C SER A 187 4.32 19.43 -9.73
N MET A 188 5.31 19.37 -10.63
CA MET A 188 6.57 18.67 -10.29
C MET A 188 7.33 19.48 -9.24
N THR A 189 7.46 18.95 -8.01
CA THR A 189 8.27 19.55 -6.95
C THR A 189 9.76 19.50 -7.30
N ALA A 190 10.49 20.60 -7.08
CA ALA A 190 11.93 20.65 -7.32
C ALA A 190 12.71 19.90 -6.20
N PRO A 191 13.89 19.33 -6.50
CA PRO A 191 14.69 18.62 -5.51
C PRO A 191 15.18 19.54 -4.38
N MET A 192 15.18 19.01 -3.15
CA MET A 192 15.60 19.66 -1.92
C MET A 192 17.00 19.21 -1.50
N SER A 193 17.78 20.16 -1.02
CA SER A 193 19.00 19.89 -0.26
C SER A 193 18.68 19.24 1.10
N GLU A 194 19.68 18.60 1.69
CA GLU A 194 19.57 17.98 3.01
C GLU A 194 19.19 18.99 4.12
N ALA A 195 19.72 20.23 4.04
CA ALA A 195 19.35 21.29 4.98
C ALA A 195 17.87 21.69 4.87
N GLN A 196 17.33 21.71 3.66
CA GLN A 196 15.92 21.96 3.41
C GLN A 196 15.06 20.81 3.93
N LEU A 197 15.44 19.55 3.71
CA LEU A 197 14.73 18.38 4.25
C LEU A 197 14.72 18.36 5.78
N ARG A 198 15.82 18.72 6.42
CA ARG A 198 15.87 18.86 7.89
C ARG A 198 14.91 19.93 8.39
N THR A 199 14.81 21.04 7.67
CA THR A 199 13.87 22.12 8.00
C THR A 199 12.44 21.65 7.81
N LEU A 200 12.12 21.02 6.69
CA LEU A 200 10.82 20.41 6.43
C LEU A 200 10.41 19.43 7.54
N CYS A 201 11.29 18.54 7.98
CA CYS A 201 10.98 17.56 9.03
C CYS A 201 10.69 18.25 10.38
N ARG A 202 11.46 19.30 10.72
CA ARG A 202 11.24 20.07 11.93
C ARG A 202 9.91 20.81 11.90
N ASP A 203 9.62 21.47 10.80
CA ASP A 203 8.39 22.24 10.62
C ASP A 203 7.18 21.29 10.60
N LEU A 204 7.30 20.14 9.93
CA LEU A 204 6.30 19.06 9.95
C LEU A 204 5.96 18.61 11.37
N VAL A 205 6.97 18.30 12.20
CA VAL A 205 6.77 17.85 13.58
C VAL A 205 6.14 18.96 14.44
N HIS A 206 6.61 20.20 14.27
CA HIS A 206 6.10 21.37 14.97
C HIS A 206 4.64 21.66 14.63
N ASP A 207 4.29 21.69 13.35
CA ASP A 207 2.95 22.02 12.87
C ASP A 207 1.92 20.95 13.18
N LEU A 208 2.37 19.70 13.32
CA LEU A 208 1.56 18.60 13.86
C LEU A 208 1.46 18.65 15.39
N GLY A 209 2.17 19.55 16.08
CA GLY A 209 2.18 19.68 17.54
C GLY A 209 2.77 18.45 18.24
N LEU A 210 3.67 17.71 17.59
CA LEU A 210 4.28 16.50 18.14
C LEU A 210 5.40 16.89 19.12
N GLY A 211 5.32 16.38 20.35
CA GLY A 211 6.42 16.45 21.32
C GLY A 211 7.38 15.28 21.11
N THR A 212 8.68 15.49 21.33
CA THR A 212 9.65 14.38 21.30
C THR A 212 9.73 13.69 22.67
N PRO A 213 9.93 12.35 22.75
CA PRO A 213 9.85 11.41 21.64
C PRO A 213 8.41 11.29 21.13
N PHE A 214 8.25 11.00 19.84
CA PHE A 214 6.95 10.73 19.22
C PHE A 214 6.95 9.38 18.52
N ASP A 215 5.75 8.84 18.32
CA ASP A 215 5.51 7.59 17.61
C ASP A 215 5.19 7.83 16.12
N ALA A 216 5.57 6.89 15.26
CA ALA A 216 5.36 7.00 13.82
C ALA A 216 3.88 6.96 13.43
N HIS A 217 3.06 6.12 14.10
CA HIS A 217 1.62 6.07 13.85
C HIS A 217 0.92 7.34 14.33
N GLU A 218 1.39 7.92 15.44
CA GLU A 218 0.89 9.21 15.92
C GLU A 218 1.18 10.34 14.91
N LEU A 219 2.38 10.34 14.30
CA LEU A 219 2.69 11.26 13.21
C LEU A 219 1.73 11.06 12.03
N CYS A 220 1.51 9.81 11.59
CA CYS A 220 0.57 9.51 10.51
C CYS A 220 -0.86 9.97 10.82
N ARG A 221 -1.34 9.75 12.05
CA ARG A 221 -2.68 10.17 12.49
C ARG A 221 -2.86 11.68 12.37
N ARG A 222 -1.94 12.47 12.93
CA ARG A 222 -2.04 13.93 12.87
C ARG A 222 -1.84 14.47 11.46
N LEU A 223 -0.97 13.83 10.67
CA LEU A 223 -0.79 14.17 9.28
C LEU A 223 -2.06 13.90 8.47
N ALA A 224 -2.75 12.79 8.72
CA ALA A 224 -4.04 12.46 8.11
C ALA A 224 -5.11 13.51 8.45
N ASP A 225 -5.23 13.88 9.74
CA ASP A 225 -6.16 14.90 10.21
C ASP A 225 -5.90 16.25 9.51
N ARG A 226 -4.63 16.68 9.42
CA ARG A 226 -4.26 17.95 8.77
C ARG A 226 -4.49 17.94 7.26
N ARG A 227 -4.34 16.79 6.60
CA ARG A 227 -4.56 16.66 5.15
C ARG A 227 -6.02 16.45 4.78
N GLY A 228 -6.89 16.14 5.75
CA GLY A 228 -8.25 15.69 5.47
C GLY A 228 -8.31 14.37 4.68
N ARG A 229 -7.21 13.60 4.65
CA ARG A 229 -7.07 12.34 3.92
C ARG A 229 -6.50 11.27 4.87
N PRO A 230 -7.27 10.23 5.22
CA PRO A 230 -6.83 9.15 6.10
C PRO A 230 -5.50 8.52 5.67
N ILE A 231 -4.62 8.23 6.63
CA ILE A 231 -3.41 7.43 6.44
C ILE A 231 -3.55 6.15 7.27
N LYS A 232 -3.63 5.00 6.62
CA LYS A 232 -3.82 3.68 7.23
C LYS A 232 -2.51 2.88 7.18
N VAL A 233 -1.83 2.78 8.32
CA VAL A 233 -0.63 1.93 8.44
C VAL A 233 -1.03 0.49 8.75
N ARG A 234 -0.53 -0.49 8.00
CA ARG A 234 -0.78 -1.92 8.24
C ARG A 234 0.52 -2.72 8.21
N ALA A 235 0.73 -3.52 9.24
CA ALA A 235 1.77 -4.54 9.25
C ALA A 235 1.24 -5.81 8.55
N ILE A 236 1.90 -6.24 7.49
CA ILE A 236 1.53 -7.43 6.70
C ILE A 236 2.75 -8.27 6.37
N ASP A 237 2.54 -9.51 5.93
CA ASP A 237 3.62 -10.34 5.41
C ASP A 237 4.00 -9.88 3.99
N LEU A 238 5.07 -9.10 3.88
CA LEU A 238 5.66 -8.70 2.61
C LEU A 238 6.66 -9.76 2.13
N GLY A 239 6.92 -10.81 2.93
CA GLY A 239 7.90 -11.86 2.72
C GLY A 239 9.29 -11.33 2.37
N ALA A 240 9.63 -10.14 2.89
CA ALA A 240 10.94 -9.52 2.76
C ALA A 240 11.62 -9.58 4.12
N THR A 241 12.91 -9.94 4.16
CA THR A 241 13.60 -10.16 5.43
C THR A 241 13.79 -8.87 6.23
N THR A 242 13.79 -7.70 5.60
CA THR A 242 13.88 -6.39 6.26
C THR A 242 13.66 -5.23 5.28
N GLY A 243 12.96 -4.16 5.70
CA GLY A 243 13.07 -2.83 5.10
C GLY A 243 12.18 -2.53 3.90
N VAL A 244 11.16 -3.35 3.65
CA VAL A 244 10.18 -3.10 2.59
C VAL A 244 8.97 -2.32 3.12
N GLY A 245 8.63 -1.23 2.45
CA GLY A 245 7.42 -0.42 2.65
C GLY A 245 6.59 -0.38 1.38
N HIS A 246 5.27 -0.31 1.49
CA HIS A 246 4.44 0.05 0.33
C HIS A 246 3.54 1.22 0.65
N LEU A 247 3.43 2.16 -0.28
CA LEU A 247 2.47 3.26 -0.20
C LEU A 247 1.41 3.09 -1.29
N VAL A 248 0.16 2.83 -0.90
CA VAL A 248 -0.99 2.69 -1.80
C VAL A 248 -1.94 3.87 -1.57
N PRO A 249 -1.81 4.98 -2.32
CA PRO A 249 -2.77 6.07 -2.33
C PRO A 249 -4.06 5.61 -3.02
N LYS A 250 -5.09 5.29 -2.22
CA LYS A 250 -6.46 5.07 -2.71
C LYS A 250 -7.22 6.39 -2.76
N ARG A 251 -8.33 6.43 -3.49
CA ARG A 251 -9.19 7.62 -3.63
C ARG A 251 -9.60 8.28 -2.30
N ARG A 252 -9.75 7.49 -1.23
CA ARG A 252 -10.21 7.97 0.08
C ARG A 252 -9.20 7.80 1.22
N ALA A 253 -8.07 7.12 1.01
CA ALA A 253 -7.07 6.90 2.05
C ALA A 253 -5.70 6.52 1.46
N ASP A 254 -4.63 6.98 2.08
CA ASP A 254 -3.28 6.48 1.82
C ASP A 254 -3.00 5.27 2.71
N HIS A 255 -2.59 4.15 2.14
CA HIS A 255 -2.18 2.99 2.91
C HIS A 255 -0.66 2.87 2.95
N ILE A 256 -0.08 2.75 4.14
CA ILE A 256 1.34 2.44 4.34
C ILE A 256 1.42 1.00 4.83
N LEU A 257 2.07 0.13 4.07
CA LEU A 257 2.24 -1.28 4.39
C LEU A 257 3.68 -1.50 4.85
N VAL A 258 3.86 -2.17 5.98
CA VAL A 258 5.18 -2.51 6.52
C VAL A 258 5.29 -4.01 6.76
N GLU A 259 6.50 -4.56 6.68
CA GLU A 259 6.76 -5.97 6.99
C GLU A 259 6.47 -6.26 8.47
N HIS A 260 5.53 -7.17 8.73
CA HIS A 260 5.07 -7.50 10.08
C HIS A 260 6.16 -8.12 10.97
N THR A 261 7.10 -8.86 10.36
CA THR A 261 8.23 -9.44 11.09
C THR A 261 9.36 -8.45 11.35
N ALA A 262 9.34 -7.27 10.72
CA ALA A 262 10.41 -6.28 10.90
C ALA A 262 10.38 -5.70 12.32
N PRO A 263 11.54 -5.41 12.94
CA PRO A 263 11.60 -4.73 14.22
C PRO A 263 10.85 -3.39 14.22
N ALA A 264 10.24 -3.00 15.34
CA ALA A 264 9.45 -1.76 15.44
C ALA A 264 10.24 -0.50 15.01
N SER A 265 11.53 -0.45 15.33
CA SER A 265 12.42 0.66 14.92
C SER A 265 12.63 0.74 13.41
N GLN A 266 12.53 -0.40 12.72
CA GLN A 266 12.62 -0.51 11.28
C GLN A 266 11.28 -0.23 10.61
N GLN A 267 10.16 -0.74 11.16
CA GLN A 267 8.82 -0.36 10.71
C GLN A 267 8.63 1.17 10.80
N ALA A 268 9.05 1.80 11.90
CA ALA A 268 9.00 3.25 12.05
C ALA A 268 9.82 3.98 10.96
N LEU A 269 11.02 3.49 10.63
CA LEU A 269 11.83 4.09 9.56
C LEU A 269 11.13 3.99 8.20
N VAL A 270 10.54 2.84 7.89
CA VAL A 270 9.74 2.64 6.68
C VAL A 270 8.54 3.59 6.65
N ILE A 271 7.79 3.70 7.76
CA ILE A 271 6.66 4.62 7.86
C ILE A 271 7.11 6.07 7.61
N TYR A 272 8.21 6.51 8.21
CA TYR A 272 8.74 7.85 7.97
C TYR A 272 9.16 8.06 6.51
N HIS A 273 9.71 7.04 5.85
CA HIS A 273 10.04 7.09 4.42
C HIS A 273 8.79 7.34 3.57
N GLU A 274 7.74 6.55 3.76
CA GLU A 274 6.48 6.73 3.03
C GLU A 274 5.80 8.08 3.34
N VAL A 275 5.93 8.57 4.56
CA VAL A 275 5.46 9.92 4.94
C VAL A 275 6.15 11.01 4.14
N ILE A 276 7.46 10.91 3.87
CA ILE A 276 8.14 11.91 3.06
C ILE A 276 7.63 11.90 1.62
N HIS A 277 7.33 10.73 1.04
CA HIS A 277 6.66 10.67 -0.27
C HIS A 277 5.33 11.41 -0.27
N LEU A 278 4.52 11.25 0.77
CA LEU A 278 3.24 11.97 0.90
C LEU A 278 3.41 13.47 1.10
N VAL A 279 4.38 13.90 1.91
CA VAL A 279 4.61 15.32 2.22
C VAL A 279 5.24 16.07 1.05
N ARG A 280 6.04 15.38 0.24
CA ARG A 280 6.73 15.94 -0.92
C ARG A 280 6.00 15.74 -2.25
N ASP A 281 4.85 15.07 -2.19
CA ASP A 281 4.03 14.74 -3.35
C ASP A 281 4.84 14.01 -4.43
N HIS A 282 5.62 13.01 -3.99
CA HIS A 282 6.47 12.21 -4.88
C HIS A 282 5.68 11.18 -5.71
N LEU A 283 4.40 10.98 -5.41
CA LEU A 283 3.51 10.03 -6.08
C LEU A 283 2.38 10.78 -6.77
N GLU A 284 2.06 10.40 -8.01
CA GLU A 284 0.84 10.87 -8.65
C GLU A 284 -0.37 10.10 -8.11
N VAL A 285 -1.58 10.66 -8.27
CA VAL A 285 -2.82 10.02 -7.81
C VAL A 285 -3.00 8.69 -8.54
N GLY A 286 -2.93 7.60 -7.77
CA GLY A 286 -3.10 6.23 -8.23
C GLY A 286 -1.78 5.46 -8.47
N ASP A 287 -0.63 6.05 -8.18
CA ASP A 287 0.65 5.34 -8.10
C ASP A 287 0.79 4.57 -6.78
N THR A 288 1.07 3.27 -6.81
CA THR A 288 1.49 2.49 -5.64
C THR A 288 3.02 2.39 -5.60
N LEU A 289 3.63 2.64 -4.44
CA LEU A 289 5.07 2.56 -4.23
C LEU A 289 5.44 1.27 -3.48
N THR A 290 6.56 0.65 -3.83
CA THR A 290 7.25 -0.36 -3.02
C THR A 290 8.70 0.07 -2.79
N CYS A 291 9.06 0.36 -1.56
CA CYS A 291 10.42 0.72 -1.14
C CYS A 291 11.10 -0.47 -0.47
N GLY A 292 12.42 -0.65 -0.61
CA GLY A 292 13.22 -1.56 0.24
C GLY A 292 14.18 -2.53 -0.45
N LEU A 293 15.49 -2.22 -0.38
CA LEU A 293 16.63 -3.10 -0.02
C LEU A 293 17.81 -2.16 0.36
N ALA A 294 18.69 -2.63 1.24
CA ALA A 294 19.70 -1.84 1.96
C ALA A 294 20.63 -0.98 1.07
N VAL A 295 21.00 0.20 1.58
CA VAL A 295 22.12 1.00 1.09
C VAL A 295 23.41 0.35 1.59
N ASP A 296 24.32 0.04 0.69
CA ASP A 296 25.71 -0.29 1.05
C ASP A 296 26.34 1.00 1.63
N PRO A 297 26.84 1.00 2.88
CA PRO A 297 27.31 2.22 3.54
C PRO A 297 28.49 2.94 2.84
N ASP A 298 29.12 2.31 1.86
CA ASP A 298 30.24 2.88 1.06
C ASP A 298 29.80 3.58 -0.24
N ASP A 299 28.52 3.58 -0.61
CA ASP A 299 28.06 4.15 -1.88
C ASP A 299 27.57 5.61 -1.72
N GLU A 300 28.50 6.52 -1.36
CA GLU A 300 28.20 7.90 -0.98
C GLU A 300 27.72 8.81 -2.12
N GLN A 301 27.72 8.38 -3.39
CA GLN A 301 27.28 9.22 -4.52
C GLN A 301 26.49 8.51 -5.63
N GLY A 302 26.22 7.20 -5.55
CA GLY A 302 25.63 6.43 -6.67
C GLY A 302 24.30 5.68 -6.42
N ALA A 303 23.87 5.50 -5.16
CA ALA A 303 22.80 4.53 -4.83
C ALA A 303 21.36 5.01 -5.12
N TYR A 304 21.14 6.29 -5.43
CA TYR A 304 19.82 6.85 -5.73
C TYR A 304 19.77 7.35 -7.17
N THR A 305 19.29 6.52 -8.09
CA THR A 305 19.01 6.97 -9.46
C THR A 305 17.84 7.95 -9.53
N ASP A 306 17.06 8.08 -8.44
CA ASP A 306 15.95 9.02 -8.29
C ASP A 306 16.17 9.93 -7.06
N TRP A 307 16.12 11.25 -7.28
CA TRP A 307 16.28 12.24 -6.21
C TRP A 307 15.13 12.20 -5.19
N ARG A 308 13.92 11.76 -5.59
CA ARG A 308 12.75 11.64 -4.72
C ARG A 308 12.99 10.63 -3.61
N GLU A 309 13.68 9.53 -3.94
CA GLU A 309 14.06 8.49 -3.00
C GLU A 309 15.16 8.92 -2.04
N ARG A 310 16.12 9.69 -2.56
CA ARG A 310 17.14 10.31 -1.72
C ARG A 310 16.51 11.25 -0.69
N GLU A 311 15.53 12.05 -1.11
CA GLU A 311 14.79 12.91 -0.21
C GLU A 311 14.02 12.12 0.85
N ALA A 312 13.33 11.07 0.44
CA ALA A 312 12.57 10.20 1.34
C ALA A 312 13.46 9.51 2.37
N GLU A 313 14.63 9.00 1.99
CA GLU A 313 15.59 8.41 2.92
C GLU A 313 16.10 9.43 3.94
N ILE A 314 16.56 10.60 3.46
CA ILE A 314 17.16 11.63 4.31
C ILE A 314 16.10 12.17 5.28
N GLY A 315 14.88 12.40 4.81
CA GLY A 315 13.76 12.81 5.63
C GLY A 315 13.38 11.74 6.66
N ALA A 316 13.32 10.46 6.26
CA ALA A 316 13.02 9.35 7.16
C ALA A 316 14.03 9.22 8.29
N ARG A 317 15.33 9.29 7.97
CA ARG A 317 16.41 9.27 8.97
C ARG A 317 16.34 10.47 9.91
N THR A 318 15.99 11.65 9.38
CA THR A 318 15.81 12.86 10.19
C THR A 318 14.64 12.71 11.16
N LEU A 319 13.47 12.28 10.69
CA LEU A 319 12.30 12.03 11.53
C LEU A 319 12.58 10.94 12.57
N SER A 320 13.26 9.86 12.19
CA SER A 320 13.65 8.78 13.10
C SER A 320 14.61 9.25 14.21
N ALA A 321 15.54 10.14 13.88
CA ALA A 321 16.42 10.75 14.88
C ALA A 321 15.64 11.65 15.85
N MET A 322 14.75 12.51 15.34
CA MET A 322 13.91 13.39 16.14
C MET A 322 12.93 12.61 17.03
N SER A 323 12.33 11.54 16.51
CA SER A 323 11.34 10.74 17.24
C SER A 323 11.93 10.04 18.46
N ARG A 324 13.25 9.85 18.47
CA ARG A 324 14.02 9.25 19.58
C ARG A 324 14.65 10.30 20.48
N GLU A 325 14.59 11.59 20.13
CA GLU A 325 15.17 12.67 20.92
C GLU A 325 14.40 12.82 22.23
N ARG A 326 15.03 12.45 23.35
CA ARG A 326 14.43 12.65 24.66
C ARG A 326 14.34 14.15 24.96
N PRO A 327 13.24 14.63 25.59
CA PRO A 327 13.18 15.98 26.12
C PRO A 327 14.42 16.19 26.97
N ARG A 328 15.20 17.23 26.66
CA ARG A 328 16.31 17.60 27.53
C ARG A 328 15.69 17.95 28.87
N PRO A 329 16.07 17.26 29.97
CA PRO A 329 15.41 17.46 31.25
C PRO A 329 15.42 18.93 31.68
N ASN A 330 16.36 19.75 31.20
CA ASN A 330 16.64 21.08 31.75
C ASN A 330 16.15 22.27 30.91
N ARG A 331 15.16 22.13 30.02
CA ARG A 331 14.58 23.28 29.30
C ARG A 331 13.17 23.58 29.76
N LEU A 332 13.02 24.68 30.50
CA LEU A 332 11.71 25.23 30.83
C LEU A 332 11.01 25.76 29.57
N PRO A 333 9.67 25.61 29.47
CA PRO A 333 8.88 26.38 28.51
C PRO A 333 9.13 27.87 28.69
N VAL A 334 9.16 28.62 27.58
CA VAL A 334 9.42 30.08 27.54
C VAL A 334 8.39 30.88 28.37
N ALA A 335 7.25 30.27 28.72
CA ALA A 335 6.16 30.86 29.49
C ALA A 335 6.14 30.51 30.99
N ALA A 336 7.22 29.95 31.55
CA ALA A 336 7.29 29.67 32.99
C ALA A 336 7.27 30.98 33.80
N GLY A 337 6.30 31.13 34.70
CA GLY A 337 6.22 32.29 35.60
C GLY A 337 7.38 32.30 36.63
N PRO A 338 7.55 33.38 37.41
CA PRO A 338 8.64 33.51 38.37
C PRO A 338 8.70 32.35 39.39
N ALA A 339 7.54 31.83 39.81
CA ALA A 339 7.45 30.70 40.73
C ALA A 339 7.93 29.38 40.09
N ASP A 340 7.56 29.13 38.83
CA ASP A 340 7.98 27.93 38.09
C ASP A 340 9.49 27.96 37.80
N GLN A 341 10.05 29.14 37.58
CA GLN A 341 11.50 29.33 37.42
C GLN A 341 12.27 29.05 38.71
N SER A 342 11.73 29.44 39.88
CA SER A 342 12.34 29.14 41.18
C SER A 342 12.30 27.66 41.52
N ILE A 343 11.18 26.98 41.25
CA ILE A 343 11.06 25.54 41.44
C ILE A 343 12.03 24.81 40.51
N ALA A 344 12.10 25.19 39.24
CA ALA A 344 12.98 24.58 38.27
C ALA A 344 14.48 24.81 38.57
N ALA A 345 14.85 25.99 39.06
CA ALA A 345 16.23 26.25 39.49
C ALA A 345 16.67 25.33 40.64
N ALA A 346 15.76 25.01 41.57
CA ALA A 346 16.03 24.09 42.68
C ALA A 346 16.30 22.65 42.22
N PHE A 347 15.84 22.26 41.03
CA PHE A 347 16.08 20.95 40.42
C PHE A 347 17.15 20.98 39.31
N GLY A 348 17.93 22.07 39.17
CA GLY A 348 19.06 22.15 38.24
C GLY A 348 18.70 22.52 36.80
N PHE A 349 17.52 23.09 36.56
CA PHE A 349 17.12 23.59 35.23
C PHE A 349 17.76 24.96 34.97
N VAL A 350 18.29 25.17 33.76
CA VAL A 350 18.94 26.44 33.39
C VAL A 350 17.97 27.25 32.54
N GLY A 351 17.53 28.41 33.03
CA GLY A 351 16.75 29.36 32.24
C GLY A 351 17.55 29.86 31.04
N ARG A 352 16.90 30.06 29.88
CA ARG A 352 17.55 30.77 28.76
C ARG A 352 17.82 32.22 29.21
N PRO A 353 19.03 32.77 29.00
CA PRO A 353 19.25 34.20 29.18
C PRO A 353 18.32 34.97 28.21
N ARG A 354 17.63 35.98 28.73
CA ARG A 354 16.82 36.89 27.89
C ARG A 354 17.77 37.61 26.92
N PRO A 355 17.44 37.70 25.62
CA PRO A 355 18.18 38.57 24.72
C PRO A 355 18.04 40.02 25.22
N THR A 356 19.18 40.69 25.36
CA THR A 356 19.30 42.10 25.74
C THR A 356 18.83 43.03 24.63
#